data_AF-A0A6M0S663-F1
#
_entry.id   AF-A0A6M0S663-F1
#
_cell.length_a   1.000
_cell.length_b   1.000
_cell.length_c   1.000
_cell.angle_alpha   90.00
_cell.angle_beta   90.00
_cell.angle_gamma   90.00
#
_symmetry.space_group_name_H-M   'P 1'
#
loop_
_entity.id
_entity.type
_entity.pdbx_description
1 polymer ?
#
loop_
_entity_poly.entity_id
_entity_poly.type
_entity_poly.pdbx_seq_one_letter_code
_entity_poly.pdbx_strand_id
1 'polypeptide(L)'
;MIKKLWLRLLILLGLLCPFLLREASNSLEPYPAVLQPSGATKISASDGILRFSRTELIAISHAGTEQPLDPREFFDVIPNQYWSHIARNGFGLGEAKTRSVSLGIWTLSATTILEASPTERKAALDWMTTRLQMLGMSDVEKLQVRQVKTWFDIDKGVAVKSEITEQTNVELR
;
A
#
# COMPACT_ATOMS: atom_id res chain seq x y z
N MET A 1 -34.73 17.60 -35.61
CA MET A 1 -33.25 17.54 -35.50
C MET A 1 -32.74 17.80 -34.08
N ILE A 2 -33.19 18.88 -33.42
CA ILE A 2 -32.71 19.32 -32.09
C ILE A 2 -32.81 18.23 -31.00
N LYS A 3 -33.92 17.47 -30.93
CA LYS A 3 -34.07 16.37 -29.95
C LYS A 3 -33.02 15.26 -30.10
N LYS A 4 -32.60 14.95 -31.34
CA LYS A 4 -31.55 13.95 -31.60
C LYS A 4 -30.16 14.46 -31.21
N LEU A 5 -29.93 15.77 -31.33
CA LEU A 5 -28.69 16.42 -30.92
C LEU A 5 -28.53 16.41 -29.39
N TRP A 6 -29.60 16.73 -28.66
CA TRP A 6 -29.62 16.67 -27.19
C TRP A 6 -29.37 15.25 -26.67
N LEU A 7 -30.01 14.24 -27.26
CA LEU A 7 -29.77 12.84 -26.88
C LEU A 7 -28.32 12.43 -27.10
N ARG A 8 -27.71 12.84 -28.23
CA ARG A 8 -26.29 12.58 -28.52
C ARG A 8 -25.35 13.26 -27.52
N LEU A 9 -25.64 14.50 -27.15
CA LEU A 9 -24.88 15.23 -26.13
C LEU A 9 -24.98 14.54 -24.77
N LEU A 10 -26.17 14.08 -24.38
CA LEU A 10 -26.39 13.41 -23.11
C LEU A 10 -25.67 12.06 -23.05
N ILE A 11 -25.69 11.29 -24.14
CA ILE A 11 -24.92 10.04 -24.28
C ILE A 11 -23.41 10.33 -24.24
N LEU A 12 -22.95 11.34 -24.97
CA LEU A 12 -21.53 11.73 -24.99
C LEU A 12 -21.05 12.15 -23.60
N LEU A 13 -21.85 12.94 -22.88
CA LEU A 13 -21.54 13.37 -21.52
C LEU A 13 -21.56 12.17 -20.56
N GLY A 14 -22.53 11.26 -20.70
CA GLY A 14 -22.60 10.03 -19.91
C GLY A 14 -21.44 9.07 -20.16
N LEU A 15 -20.87 9.08 -21.36
CA LEU A 15 -19.68 8.30 -21.70
C LEU A 15 -18.40 8.97 -21.22
N LEU A 16 -18.24 10.29 -21.41
CA LEU A 16 -16.99 11.01 -21.09
C LEU A 16 -16.85 11.34 -19.60
N CYS A 17 -17.94 11.66 -18.91
CA CYS A 17 -17.91 12.07 -17.50
C CYS A 17 -17.24 11.02 -16.61
N PRO A 18 -17.53 9.71 -16.72
CA PRO A 18 -16.80 8.65 -16.03
C PRO A 18 -15.28 8.67 -16.24
N PHE A 19 -14.82 8.88 -17.48
CA PHE A 19 -13.38 8.92 -17.79
C PHE A 19 -12.70 10.18 -17.27
N LEU A 20 -13.40 11.33 -17.32
CA LEU A 20 -12.89 12.59 -16.76
C LEU A 20 -12.84 12.54 -15.23
N LEU A 21 -13.83 11.92 -14.58
CA LEU A 21 -13.84 11.70 -13.14
C LEU A 21 -12.72 10.74 -12.70
N ARG A 22 -12.43 9.70 -13.51
CA ARG A 22 -11.29 8.80 -13.29
C ARG A 22 -9.96 9.56 -13.28
N GLU A 23 -9.75 10.47 -14.23
CA GLU A 23 -8.51 11.25 -14.30
C GLU A 23 -8.35 12.22 -13.12
N ALA A 24 -9.47 12.77 -12.63
CA ALA A 24 -9.48 13.64 -11.46
C ALA A 24 -9.30 12.86 -10.14
N SER A 25 -9.82 11.62 -10.05
CA SER A 25 -9.67 10.78 -8.87
C SER A 25 -9.91 9.30 -9.19
N ASN A 26 -8.90 8.47 -8.98
CA ASN A 26 -9.00 7.01 -9.00
C ASN A 26 -9.99 6.43 -7.96
N SER A 27 -10.52 7.25 -7.04
CA SER A 27 -11.53 6.83 -6.06
C SER A 27 -12.98 6.92 -6.59
N LEU A 28 -13.20 7.54 -7.76
CA LEU A 28 -14.52 7.75 -8.36
C LEU A 28 -14.82 6.76 -9.50
N GLU A 29 -14.11 5.62 -9.54
CA GLU A 29 -14.33 4.60 -10.55
C GLU A 29 -15.79 4.13 -10.56
N PRO A 30 -16.51 4.21 -11.70
CA PRO A 30 -17.82 3.61 -11.83
C PRO A 30 -17.70 2.09 -11.79
N TYR A 31 -18.38 1.47 -10.82
CA TYR A 31 -18.44 0.03 -10.66
C TYR A 31 -19.28 -0.61 -11.79
N PRO A 32 -18.92 -1.79 -12.32
CA PRO A 32 -17.80 -2.64 -11.93
C PRO A 32 -16.56 -2.45 -12.84
N ALA A 33 -15.44 -2.04 -12.24
CA ALA A 33 -14.14 -2.19 -12.87
C ALA A 33 -13.73 -3.68 -12.81
N VAL A 34 -13.30 -4.24 -13.94
CA VAL A 34 -12.53 -5.50 -13.93
C VAL A 34 -11.21 -5.19 -13.24
N LEU A 35 -11.17 -5.40 -11.92
CA LEU A 35 -9.95 -5.31 -11.14
C LEU A 35 -9.04 -6.44 -11.61
N GLN A 36 -8.12 -6.12 -12.51
CA GLN A 36 -7.01 -7.02 -12.80
C GLN A 36 -6.26 -7.27 -11.49
N PRO A 37 -5.81 -8.51 -11.21
CA PRO A 37 -5.11 -8.82 -9.98
C PRO A 37 -3.89 -7.90 -9.84
N SER A 38 -3.97 -6.96 -8.90
CA SER A 38 -2.94 -5.96 -8.61
C SER A 38 -1.67 -6.55 -8.01
N GLY A 39 -1.64 -7.87 -7.74
CA GLY A 39 -0.55 -8.59 -7.09
C GLY A 39 0.63 -8.94 -8.00
N ALA A 40 0.58 -8.65 -9.30
CA ALA A 40 1.74 -8.84 -10.17
C ALA A 40 2.70 -7.66 -10.03
N THR A 41 3.63 -7.74 -9.05
CA THR A 41 4.81 -6.88 -9.05
C THR A 41 5.51 -7.05 -10.40
N LYS A 42 5.56 -5.97 -11.20
CA LYS A 42 6.19 -6.02 -12.53
C LYS A 42 7.69 -6.27 -12.35
N ILE A 43 8.15 -7.48 -12.65
CA ILE A 43 9.57 -7.78 -12.81
C ILE A 43 9.96 -7.27 -14.20
N SER A 44 10.87 -6.30 -14.25
CA SER A 44 11.43 -5.79 -15.50
C SER A 44 12.77 -6.46 -15.74
N ALA A 45 12.96 -7.07 -16.91
CA ALA A 45 14.22 -7.62 -17.34
C ALA A 45 14.78 -6.74 -18.48
N SER A 46 16.03 -6.30 -18.36
CA SER A 46 16.77 -5.60 -19.43
C SER A 46 18.24 -5.94 -19.30
N ASP A 47 18.88 -6.33 -20.40
CA ASP A 47 20.34 -6.51 -20.49
C ASP A 47 20.93 -7.40 -19.39
N GLY A 48 20.30 -8.56 -19.12
CA GLY A 48 20.77 -9.51 -18.09
C GLY A 48 20.49 -9.09 -16.64
N ILE A 49 19.82 -7.94 -16.42
CA ILE A 49 19.47 -7.42 -15.10
C ILE A 49 17.96 -7.53 -14.87
N LEU A 50 17.58 -8.22 -13.80
CA LEU A 50 16.22 -8.22 -13.26
C LEU A 50 16.06 -7.06 -12.29
N ARG A 51 14.97 -6.29 -12.48
CA ARG A 51 14.56 -5.20 -11.60
C ARG A 51 13.21 -5.53 -11.02
N PHE A 52 13.16 -5.64 -9.71
CA PHE A 52 11.92 -5.93 -8.99
C PHE A 52 11.87 -5.17 -7.66
N SER A 53 10.68 -5.01 -7.13
CA SER A 53 10.47 -4.49 -5.78
C SER A 53 10.03 -5.61 -4.86
N ARG A 54 10.54 -5.63 -3.64
CA ARG A 54 10.07 -6.49 -2.56
C ARG A 54 9.72 -5.66 -1.35
N THR A 55 8.79 -6.16 -0.56
CA THR A 55 8.45 -5.59 0.75
C THR A 55 9.05 -6.49 1.81
N GLU A 56 9.75 -5.88 2.77
CA GLU A 56 10.37 -6.55 3.91
C GLU A 56 9.66 -6.08 5.17
N LEU A 57 9.39 -7.03 6.08
CA LEU A 57 8.90 -6.76 7.43
C LEU A 57 10.04 -7.05 8.41
N ILE A 58 10.31 -6.10 9.31
CA ILE A 58 11.45 -6.13 10.21
C ILE A 58 10.94 -5.80 11.61
N ALA A 59 11.26 -6.64 12.59
CA ALA A 59 11.16 -6.32 14.01
C ALA A 59 12.45 -5.64 14.45
N ILE A 60 12.34 -4.56 15.22
CA ILE A 60 13.49 -3.90 15.80
C ILE A 60 13.37 -3.97 17.31
N SER A 61 14.39 -4.56 17.95
CA SER A 61 14.42 -4.71 19.40
C SER A 61 14.72 -3.41 20.13
N HIS A 62 14.54 -3.41 21.45
CA HIS A 62 14.96 -2.30 22.31
C HIS A 62 16.46 -1.99 22.23
N ALA A 63 17.29 -3.01 21.94
CA ALA A 63 18.71 -2.84 21.67
C ALA A 63 19.02 -2.29 20.27
N GLY A 64 18.00 -2.00 19.46
CA GLY A 64 18.15 -1.56 18.07
C GLY A 64 18.53 -2.67 17.10
N THR A 65 18.42 -3.94 17.50
CA THR A 65 18.76 -5.07 16.62
C THR A 65 17.63 -5.30 15.61
N GLU A 66 17.96 -5.27 14.33
CA GLU A 66 17.01 -5.57 13.24
C GLU A 66 16.90 -7.08 13.04
N GLN A 67 15.68 -7.61 13.10
CA GLN A 67 15.38 -9.00 12.83
C GLN A 67 14.33 -9.09 11.71
N PRO A 68 14.66 -9.71 10.56
CA PRO A 68 13.67 -9.92 9.51
C PRO A 68 12.58 -10.87 10.00
N LEU A 69 11.33 -10.50 9.77
CA LEU A 69 10.15 -11.30 10.08
C LEU A 69 9.64 -11.98 8.81
N ASP A 70 9.27 -13.27 8.91
CA ASP A 70 8.47 -13.90 7.86
C ASP A 70 7.02 -13.40 7.96
N PRO A 71 6.49 -12.68 6.94
CA PRO A 71 5.12 -12.23 6.95
C PRO A 71 4.12 -13.38 7.06
N ARG A 72 4.43 -14.58 6.55
CA ARG A 72 3.54 -15.73 6.62
C ARG A 72 3.32 -16.18 8.06
N GLU A 73 4.38 -16.18 8.86
CA GLU A 73 4.32 -16.56 10.28
C GLU A 73 3.70 -15.45 11.13
N PHE A 74 4.01 -14.19 10.82
CA PHE A 74 3.47 -13.05 11.55
C PHE A 74 1.95 -12.89 11.34
N PHE A 75 1.51 -12.94 10.09
CA PHE A 75 0.11 -12.68 9.70
C PHE A 75 -0.77 -13.94 9.74
N ASP A 76 -0.20 -15.13 9.52
CA ASP A 76 -0.77 -16.47 9.72
C ASP A 76 -2.14 -16.70 9.04
N VAL A 77 -3.21 -16.19 9.64
CA VAL A 77 -4.59 -16.30 9.14
C VAL A 77 -4.87 -15.32 7.99
N ILE A 78 -4.12 -14.22 7.90
CA ILE A 78 -4.35 -13.21 6.87
C ILE A 78 -3.70 -13.67 5.55
N PRO A 79 -4.44 -13.73 4.43
CA PRO A 79 -3.89 -14.17 3.16
C PRO A 79 -2.66 -13.34 2.76
N ASN A 80 -1.59 -14.04 2.36
CA ASN A 80 -0.29 -13.44 2.04
C ASN A 80 -0.33 -12.37 0.93
N GLN A 81 -1.39 -12.32 0.13
CA GLN A 81 -1.57 -11.28 -0.88
C GLN A 81 -1.90 -9.89 -0.29
N TYR A 82 -2.41 -9.83 0.95
CA TYR A 82 -2.85 -8.57 1.55
C TYR A 82 -1.83 -7.95 2.52
N TRP A 83 -0.89 -8.75 3.05
CA TRP A 83 -0.03 -8.29 4.14
C TRP A 83 0.78 -7.05 3.76
N SER A 84 1.30 -6.99 2.53
CA SER A 84 2.14 -5.87 2.09
C SER A 84 1.37 -4.56 2.07
N HIS A 85 0.09 -4.60 1.71
CA HIS A 85 -0.81 -3.45 1.73
C HIS A 85 -1.15 -3.03 3.16
N ILE A 86 -1.42 -4.00 4.05
CA ILE A 86 -1.70 -3.73 5.47
C ILE A 86 -0.47 -3.09 6.13
N ALA A 87 0.70 -3.70 5.94
CA ALA A 87 1.96 -3.28 6.54
C ALA A 87 2.40 -1.90 6.04
N ARG A 88 2.33 -1.62 4.74
CA ARG A 88 2.66 -0.30 4.16
C ARG A 88 1.74 0.82 4.62
N ASN A 89 0.49 0.49 4.97
CA ASN A 89 -0.44 1.44 5.56
C ASN A 89 -0.25 1.58 7.08
N GLY A 90 0.87 1.12 7.63
CA GLY A 90 1.16 1.18 9.07
C GLY A 90 0.12 0.42 9.89
N PHE A 91 -0.38 -0.72 9.38
CA PHE A 91 -1.44 -1.52 9.99
C PHE A 91 -2.77 -0.77 10.20
N GLY A 92 -3.00 0.32 9.45
CA GLY A 92 -4.17 1.19 9.64
C GLY A 92 -4.04 2.14 10.83
N LEU A 93 -2.86 2.24 11.43
CA LEU A 93 -2.55 3.16 12.54
C LEU A 93 -1.88 4.46 12.07
N GLY A 94 -1.76 4.67 10.76
CA GLY A 94 -1.18 5.88 10.18
C GLY A 94 -2.08 7.10 10.36
N GLU A 95 -1.47 8.29 10.30
CA GLU A 95 -2.20 9.56 10.39
C GLU A 95 -3.18 9.74 9.22
N ALA A 96 -4.29 10.44 9.50
CA ALA A 96 -5.30 10.76 8.49
C ALA A 96 -4.68 11.54 7.32
N LYS A 97 -4.79 10.99 6.10
CA LYS A 97 -4.29 11.63 4.88
C LYS A 97 -5.42 12.40 4.20
N THR A 98 -5.32 13.73 4.22
CA THR A 98 -6.19 14.60 3.43
C THR A 98 -5.83 14.50 1.94
N ARG A 99 -6.79 14.16 1.07
CA ARG A 99 -6.61 14.28 -0.38
C ARG A 99 -7.43 15.46 -0.90
N SER A 100 -6.74 16.50 -1.36
CA SER A 100 -7.37 17.64 -2.01
C SER A 100 -7.26 17.53 -3.53
N VAL A 101 -8.37 17.76 -4.23
CA VAL A 101 -8.40 17.90 -5.69
C VAL A 101 -8.82 19.33 -6.02
N SER A 102 -7.98 20.05 -6.77
CA SER A 102 -8.28 21.40 -7.23
C SER A 102 -8.75 21.40 -8.69
N LEU A 103 -9.81 22.15 -8.96
CA LEU A 103 -10.39 22.39 -10.27
C LEU A 103 -10.48 23.91 -10.48
N GLY A 104 -9.39 24.50 -10.97
CA GLY A 104 -9.26 25.95 -11.13
C GLY A 104 -9.24 26.69 -9.78
N ILE A 105 -10.13 27.66 -9.61
CA ILE A 105 -10.30 28.41 -8.34
C ILE A 105 -11.04 27.63 -7.26
N TRP A 106 -11.64 26.47 -7.59
CA TRP A 106 -12.38 25.65 -6.64
C TRP A 106 -11.48 24.53 -6.13
N THR A 107 -11.28 24.45 -4.82
CA THR A 107 -10.58 23.32 -4.19
C THR A 107 -11.60 22.44 -3.50
N LEU A 108 -11.83 21.25 -4.06
CA LEU A 108 -12.61 20.19 -3.42
C LEU A 108 -11.65 19.34 -2.59
N SER A 109 -11.61 19.62 -1.29
CA SER A 109 -10.84 18.83 -0.35
C SER A 109 -11.70 17.71 0.20
N ALA A 110 -11.34 16.47 -0.13
CA ALA A 110 -11.92 15.27 0.46
C ALA A 110 -10.94 14.72 1.51
N THR A 111 -11.16 15.08 2.77
CA THR A 111 -10.40 14.49 3.87
C THR A 111 -10.96 13.11 4.16
N THR A 112 -10.28 12.05 3.73
CA THR A 112 -10.58 10.71 4.23
C THR A 112 -9.87 10.54 5.56
N ILE A 113 -10.59 10.80 6.66
CA ILE A 113 -10.09 10.51 8.01
C ILE A 113 -10.23 9.00 8.22
N LEU A 114 -9.15 8.26 7.94
CA LEU A 114 -9.01 6.83 8.29
C LEU A 114 -8.22 6.72 9.60
N GLU A 115 -8.70 7.38 10.65
CA GLU A 115 -8.05 7.29 11.97
C GLU A 115 -8.71 6.19 12.78
N ALA A 116 -7.92 5.23 13.26
CA ALA A 116 -8.39 4.19 14.16
C ALA A 116 -8.79 4.82 15.50
N SER A 117 -9.93 4.40 16.06
CA SER A 117 -10.31 4.82 17.41
C SER A 117 -9.24 4.40 18.42
N PRO A 118 -9.10 5.08 19.57
CA PRO A 118 -8.13 4.69 20.60
C PRO A 118 -8.25 3.22 21.03
N THR A 119 -9.48 2.69 21.04
CA THR A 119 -9.77 1.29 21.34
C THR A 119 -9.29 0.33 20.25
N GLU A 120 -9.51 0.67 18.97
CA GLU A 120 -9.03 -0.14 17.84
C GLU A 120 -7.51 -0.10 17.73
N ARG A 121 -6.91 1.07 17.96
CA ARG A 121 -5.45 1.23 18.01
C ARG A 121 -4.84 0.32 19.07
N LYS A 122 -5.38 0.35 20.29
CA LYS A 122 -4.91 -0.53 21.36
C LYS A 122 -5.07 -2.02 20.98
N ALA A 123 -6.23 -2.42 20.48
CA ALA A 123 -6.47 -3.79 20.06
C ALA A 123 -5.50 -4.26 18.96
N ALA A 124 -5.18 -3.39 18.00
CA ALA A 124 -4.20 -3.69 16.95
C ALA A 124 -2.78 -3.83 17.50
N LEU A 125 -2.35 -2.93 18.40
CA LEU A 125 -1.05 -3.02 19.08
C LEU A 125 -0.94 -4.29 19.94
N ASP A 126 -1.99 -4.61 20.71
CA ASP A 126 -2.07 -5.83 21.53
C ASP A 126 -2.02 -7.09 20.64
N TRP A 127 -2.71 -7.08 19.49
CA TRP A 127 -2.63 -8.16 18.52
C TRP A 127 -1.20 -8.34 17.97
N MET A 128 -0.55 -7.25 17.51
CA MET A 128 0.82 -7.31 16.97
C MET A 128 1.82 -7.81 18.00
N THR A 129 1.76 -7.28 19.23
CA THR A 129 2.66 -7.72 20.32
C THR A 129 2.44 -9.19 20.68
N THR A 130 1.19 -9.65 20.71
CA THR A 130 0.87 -11.07 20.93
C THR A 130 1.45 -11.95 19.81
N ARG A 131 1.34 -11.53 18.53
CA ARG A 131 1.95 -12.27 17.41
C ARG A 131 3.47 -12.37 17.56
N LEU A 132 4.15 -11.29 17.94
CA LEU A 132 5.60 -11.29 18.14
C LEU A 132 6.03 -12.20 19.29
N GLN A 133 5.27 -12.21 20.39
CA GLN A 133 5.52 -13.11 21.51
C GLN A 133 5.38 -14.58 21.11
N MET A 134 4.38 -14.93 20.29
CA MET A 134 4.22 -16.29 19.77
C MET A 134 5.38 -16.72 18.85
N LEU A 135 6.03 -15.77 18.18
CA LEU A 135 7.25 -16.01 17.39
C LEU A 135 8.53 -16.00 18.23
N GLY A 136 8.43 -15.92 19.57
CA GLY A 136 9.59 -15.86 20.47
C GLY A 136 10.29 -14.51 20.53
N MET A 137 9.68 -13.45 19.98
CA MET A 137 10.23 -12.10 19.93
C MET A 137 9.55 -11.19 20.96
N SER A 138 9.96 -11.31 22.23
CA SER A 138 9.37 -10.55 23.34
C SER A 138 9.93 -9.14 23.53
N ASP A 139 11.12 -8.86 22.98
CA ASP A 139 11.86 -7.62 23.18
C ASP A 139 11.79 -6.68 21.97
N VAL A 140 10.62 -6.60 21.31
CA VAL A 140 10.43 -5.77 20.10
C VAL A 140 9.76 -4.46 20.47
N GLU A 141 10.37 -3.34 20.07
CA GLU A 141 9.86 -1.99 20.32
C GLU A 141 9.06 -1.46 19.12
N LYS A 142 9.52 -1.76 17.91
CA LYS A 142 8.93 -1.24 16.68
C LYS A 142 8.92 -2.26 15.56
N LEU A 143 7.89 -2.17 14.74
CA LEU A 143 7.81 -2.85 13.46
C LEU A 143 8.16 -1.87 12.35
N GLN A 144 8.95 -2.35 11.40
CA GLN A 144 9.36 -1.58 10.25
C GLN A 144 9.05 -2.32 8.97
N VAL A 145 8.51 -1.59 8.01
CA VAL A 145 8.17 -2.08 6.69
C VAL A 145 9.02 -1.32 5.69
N ARG A 146 9.86 -2.04 4.94
CA ARG A 146 10.71 -1.46 3.90
C ARG A 146 10.26 -1.94 2.53
N GLN A 147 10.12 -1.01 1.58
CA GLN A 147 10.05 -1.37 0.18
C GLN A 147 11.45 -1.24 -0.42
N VAL A 148 11.99 -2.37 -0.89
CA VAL A 148 13.34 -2.44 -1.45
C VAL A 148 13.23 -2.72 -2.95
N LYS A 149 13.83 -1.84 -3.75
CA LYS A 149 14.04 -2.06 -5.18
C LYS A 149 15.39 -2.74 -5.36
N THR A 150 15.37 -3.91 -5.98
CA THR A 150 16.57 -4.74 -6.18
C THR A 150 16.87 -4.85 -7.67
N TRP A 151 18.15 -4.71 -8.00
CA TRP A 151 18.73 -5.02 -9.31
C TRP A 151 19.55 -6.29 -9.14
N PHE A 152 19.14 -7.35 -9.83
CA PHE A 152 19.74 -8.66 -9.74
C PHE A 152 20.35 -9.05 -11.07
N ASP A 153 21.64 -9.41 -11.08
CA ASP A 153 22.35 -9.90 -12.27
C ASP A 153 22.04 -11.38 -12.42
N ILE A 154 21.40 -11.74 -13.54
CA ILE A 154 20.95 -13.11 -13.81
C ILE A 154 22.15 -14.04 -13.96
N ASP A 155 23.20 -13.60 -14.65
CA ASP A 155 24.33 -14.44 -15.02
C ASP A 155 25.22 -14.74 -13.81
N LYS A 156 25.36 -13.77 -12.90
CA LYS A 156 26.16 -13.92 -11.67
C LYS A 156 25.35 -14.43 -10.48
N GLY A 157 24.03 -14.43 -10.56
CA GLY A 157 23.15 -14.86 -9.48
C GLY A 157 23.24 -13.98 -8.22
N VAL A 158 23.61 -12.71 -8.36
CA VAL A 158 23.82 -11.79 -7.23
C VAL A 158 23.06 -10.48 -7.39
N ALA A 159 22.64 -9.90 -6.26
CA ALA A 159 22.10 -8.55 -6.23
C ALA A 159 23.22 -7.53 -6.47
N VAL A 160 23.12 -6.77 -7.56
CA VAL A 160 24.07 -5.72 -7.95
C VAL A 160 23.82 -4.44 -7.15
N LYS A 161 22.55 -4.14 -6.91
CA LYS A 161 22.12 -2.95 -6.16
C LYS A 161 20.83 -3.25 -5.42
N SER A 162 20.68 -2.67 -4.23
CA SER A 162 19.41 -2.59 -3.52
C SER A 162 19.21 -1.17 -3.02
N GLU A 163 17.99 -0.66 -3.11
CA GLU A 163 17.63 0.70 -2.72
C GLU A 163 16.30 0.68 -1.97
N ILE A 164 16.28 1.28 -0.78
CA ILE A 164 15.06 1.44 0.00
C ILE A 164 14.28 2.62 -0.59
N THR A 165 13.09 2.35 -1.14
CA THR A 165 12.25 3.37 -1.78
C THR A 165 11.21 3.95 -0.85
N GLU A 166 10.74 3.15 0.11
CA GLU A 166 9.72 3.57 1.08
C GLU A 166 9.99 2.86 2.41
N GLN A 167 9.75 3.57 3.51
CA GLN A 167 9.87 3.02 4.84
C GLN A 167 8.71 3.51 5.71
N THR A 168 8.07 2.58 6.41
CA THR A 168 7.00 2.86 7.37
C THR A 168 7.39 2.22 8.70
N ASN A 169 7.35 3.01 9.77
CA ASN A 169 7.62 2.55 11.12
C ASN A 169 6.30 2.56 11.92
N VAL A 170 6.13 1.54 12.77
CA VAL A 170 5.04 1.46 13.73
C VAL A 170 5.63 1.16 15.09
N GLU A 171 5.50 2.13 15.99
CA GLU A 171 5.89 1.99 17.38
C GLU A 171 4.86 1.10 18.11
N LEU A 172 5.34 0.13 18.88
CA LEU A 172 4.50 -0.78 19.66
C LEU A 172 4.25 -0.29 21.09
N ARG A 173 4.91 0.80 21.50
CA ARG A 173 4.81 1.44 22.83
C ARG A 173 4.66 2.95 22.73
#